data_AF-A0A7K2BR89-F1
#
_entry.id   AF-A0A7K2BR89-F1
#
_cell.length_a   1.000
_cell.length_b   1.000
_cell.length_c   1.000
_cell.angle_alpha   90.00
_cell.angle_beta   90.00
_cell.angle_gamma   90.00
#
_symmetry.space_group_name_H-M   'P 1'
#
loop_
_entity.id
_entity.type
_entity.pdbx_description
1 polymer ?
#
loop_
_entity_poly.entity_id
_entity_poly.type
_entity_poly.pdbx_seq_one_letter_code
_entity_poly.pdbx_strand_id
1 'polypeptide(L)'
;MNRDLNRSGEAEPADGSPPAFNGAELAFTDARLMHSLALDRLRNGDIRDAAEKAWCAHKRAADGLILARTGEAPRKSPETTRDLRRLGMDDEEVRALVTRYSHAQGVLHGECFYLGLCEPVDDTLRLIRETVDYIDDAERLAAVQHRIHRIGLGGGRAGPSAAPPAVLGGPADRRATRPIRGGAV
;
A
#
# COMPACT_ATOMS: atom_id res chain seq x y z
N MET A 1 3.75 0.00 57.11
CA MET A 1 4.86 -0.67 56.40
C MET A 1 4.55 -0.61 54.91
N ASN A 2 5.42 0.08 54.17
CA ASN A 2 5.41 0.24 52.71
C ASN A 2 5.51 -1.10 51.97
N ARG A 3 4.89 -1.19 50.79
CA ARG A 3 5.63 -1.07 49.51
C ARG A 3 4.66 -1.07 48.32
N ASP A 4 4.68 0.05 47.60
CA ASP A 4 4.45 0.15 46.16
C ASP A 4 5.33 -0.85 45.38
N LEU A 5 4.91 -1.23 44.16
CA LEU A 5 5.72 -1.19 42.94
C LEU A 5 4.94 -1.65 41.68
N ASN A 6 4.98 -0.78 40.64
CA ASN A 6 4.82 -1.00 39.18
C ASN A 6 3.49 -1.57 38.64
N ARG A 7 2.68 -0.85 37.85
CA ARG A 7 2.89 0.18 36.80
C ARG A 7 3.78 -0.26 35.63
N SER A 8 3.14 -0.81 34.62
CA SER A 8 3.46 -0.65 33.20
C SER A 8 2.13 -0.24 32.56
N GLY A 9 1.85 1.02 32.22
CA GLY A 9 2.75 1.98 31.60
C GLY A 9 2.63 1.93 30.07
N GLU A 10 1.46 1.58 29.53
CA GLU A 10 1.14 1.87 28.14
C GLU A 10 0.73 3.34 28.06
N ALA A 11 1.55 4.13 27.37
CA ALA A 11 1.29 5.54 27.16
C ALA A 11 0.13 5.68 26.17
N GLU A 12 -1.04 6.00 26.70
CA GLU A 12 -2.15 6.55 25.92
C GLU A 12 -1.65 7.74 25.09
N PRO A 13 -1.92 7.81 23.78
CA PRO A 13 -1.55 8.96 22.97
C PRO A 13 -2.26 10.23 23.47
N ALA A 14 -1.52 11.33 23.52
CA ALA A 14 -1.92 12.57 24.18
C ALA A 14 -3.11 13.31 23.52
N ASP A 15 -3.65 12.82 22.40
CA ASP A 15 -4.73 13.44 21.63
C ASP A 15 -6.06 12.65 21.66
N GLY A 16 -6.10 11.47 22.31
CA GLY A 16 -7.29 10.62 22.36
C GLY A 16 -7.70 10.02 21.01
N SER A 17 -6.85 10.13 19.98
CA SER A 17 -7.07 9.45 18.71
C SER A 17 -6.80 7.96 18.90
N PRO A 18 -7.74 7.05 18.56
CA PRO A 18 -7.46 5.63 18.60
C PRO A 18 -6.25 5.34 17.71
N PRO A 19 -5.36 4.43 18.11
CA PRO A 19 -4.23 4.07 17.27
C PRO A 19 -4.77 3.67 15.88
N ALA A 20 -4.15 4.18 14.81
CA ALA A 20 -4.51 3.94 13.39
C ALA A 20 -4.62 2.45 12.99
N PHE A 21 -4.27 1.58 13.93
CA PHE A 21 -4.39 0.12 13.93
C PHE A 21 -5.82 -0.38 13.74
N ASN A 22 -6.87 0.36 14.15
CA ASN A 22 -8.24 -0.17 14.01
C ASN A 22 -8.64 -0.39 12.55
N GLY A 23 -8.28 0.51 11.64
CA GLY A 23 -8.73 0.44 10.25
C GLY A 23 -7.96 -0.59 9.42
N ALA A 24 -6.65 -0.71 9.66
CA ALA A 24 -5.82 -1.67 8.94
C ALA A 24 -6.15 -3.12 9.37
N GLU A 25 -6.30 -3.36 10.67
CA GLU A 25 -6.70 -4.68 11.21
C GLU A 25 -8.09 -5.10 10.72
N LEU A 26 -9.05 -4.16 10.67
CA LEU A 26 -10.37 -4.40 10.08
C LEU A 26 -10.26 -4.76 8.59
N ALA A 27 -9.39 -4.09 7.83
CA ALA A 27 -9.20 -4.39 6.41
C ALA A 27 -8.64 -5.81 6.19
N PHE A 28 -7.70 -6.27 7.03
CA PHE A 28 -7.19 -7.64 6.96
C PHE A 28 -8.24 -8.68 7.40
N THR A 29 -9.01 -8.38 8.44
CA THR A 29 -10.14 -9.22 8.86
C THR A 29 -11.16 -9.38 7.74
N ASP A 30 -11.55 -8.28 7.10
CA ASP A 30 -12.46 -8.29 5.95
C ASP A 30 -11.85 -9.02 4.75
N ALA A 31 -10.54 -8.91 4.52
CA ALA A 31 -9.86 -9.65 3.46
C ALA A 31 -9.95 -11.16 3.67
N ARG A 32 -9.74 -11.63 4.92
CA ARG A 32 -9.89 -13.04 5.28
C ARG A 32 -11.33 -13.52 5.15
N LEU A 33 -12.31 -12.70 5.54
CA LEU A 33 -13.73 -13.00 5.31
C LEU A 33 -14.03 -13.17 3.83
N MET A 34 -13.55 -12.26 2.98
CA MET A 34 -13.73 -12.34 1.52
C MET A 34 -13.07 -13.59 0.93
N HIS A 35 -11.88 -13.97 1.40
CA HIS A 35 -11.23 -15.20 0.96
C HIS A 35 -12.04 -16.45 1.39
N SER A 36 -12.55 -16.49 2.63
CA SER A 36 -13.43 -17.57 3.06
C SER A 36 -14.66 -17.70 2.15
N LEU A 37 -15.32 -16.58 1.84
CA LEU A 37 -16.45 -16.55 0.91
C LEU A 37 -16.04 -17.03 -0.49
N ALA A 38 -14.84 -16.68 -0.97
CA ALA A 38 -14.32 -17.16 -2.24
C ALA A 38 -14.19 -18.70 -2.27
N LEU A 39 -13.63 -19.28 -1.20
CA LEU A 39 -13.52 -20.72 -1.08
C LEU A 39 -14.89 -21.40 -1.00
N ASP A 40 -15.87 -20.79 -0.35
CA ASP A 40 -17.24 -21.30 -0.26
C ASP A 40 -17.90 -21.35 -1.64
N ARG A 41 -17.75 -20.29 -2.43
CA ARG A 41 -18.24 -20.23 -3.81
C ARG A 41 -17.57 -21.26 -4.69
N LEU A 42 -16.26 -21.43 -4.53
CA LEU A 42 -15.51 -22.43 -5.26
C LEU A 42 -16.00 -23.86 -4.94
N ARG A 43 -16.27 -24.17 -3.66
CA ARG A 43 -16.84 -25.47 -3.26
C ARG A 43 -18.22 -25.73 -3.86
N ASN A 44 -18.98 -24.67 -4.14
CA ASN A 44 -20.29 -24.75 -4.79
C ASN A 44 -20.20 -24.76 -6.33
N GLY A 45 -19.00 -24.76 -6.91
CA GLY A 45 -18.78 -24.78 -8.36
C GLY A 45 -18.92 -23.42 -9.05
N ASP A 46 -19.06 -22.33 -8.30
CA ASP A 46 -19.19 -20.98 -8.84
C ASP A 46 -17.82 -20.28 -8.89
N ILE A 47 -17.04 -20.61 -9.92
CA ILE A 47 -15.69 -20.07 -10.12
C ILE A 47 -15.71 -18.56 -10.34
N ARG A 48 -16.75 -18.05 -11.02
CA ARG A 48 -16.86 -16.62 -11.34
C ARG A 48 -17.09 -15.79 -10.08
N ASP A 49 -18.03 -16.19 -9.23
CA ASP A 49 -18.25 -15.48 -7.96
C ASP A 49 -17.07 -15.69 -7.01
N ALA A 50 -16.45 -16.88 -7.01
CA ALA A 50 -15.23 -17.12 -6.25
C ALA A 50 -14.09 -16.16 -6.65
N ALA A 51 -13.90 -15.92 -7.95
CA ALA A 51 -12.91 -14.96 -8.45
C ALA A 51 -13.20 -13.52 -7.99
N GLU A 52 -14.47 -13.09 -8.00
CA GLU A 52 -14.85 -11.77 -7.47
C GLU A 52 -14.47 -11.62 -5.99
N LYS A 53 -14.80 -12.62 -5.18
CA LYS A 53 -14.54 -12.59 -3.73
C LYS A 53 -13.04 -12.66 -3.44
N ALA A 54 -12.28 -13.46 -4.18
CA ALA A 54 -10.83 -13.52 -4.08
C ALA A 54 -10.15 -12.19 -4.48
N TRP A 55 -10.65 -11.52 -5.53
CA TRP A 55 -10.21 -10.18 -5.89
C TRP A 55 -10.53 -9.16 -4.79
N CYS A 56 -11.75 -9.21 -4.25
CA CYS A 56 -12.18 -8.37 -3.13
C CYS A 56 -11.28 -8.52 -1.90
N ALA A 57 -10.76 -9.73 -1.66
CA ALA A 57 -9.80 -10.01 -0.60
C ALA A 57 -8.43 -9.38 -0.89
N HIS A 58 -7.89 -9.55 -2.11
CA HIS A 58 -6.64 -8.89 -2.53
C HIS A 58 -6.70 -7.37 -2.37
N LYS A 59 -7.80 -6.74 -2.81
CA LYS A 59 -8.00 -5.29 -2.66
C LYS A 59 -7.96 -4.86 -1.20
N ARG A 60 -8.72 -5.54 -0.33
CA ARG A 60 -8.79 -5.19 1.09
C ARG A 60 -7.45 -5.35 1.80
N ALA A 61 -6.71 -6.42 1.50
CA ALA A 61 -5.36 -6.61 2.02
C ALA A 61 -4.39 -5.50 1.54
N ALA A 62 -4.48 -5.11 0.26
CA ALA A 62 -3.71 -3.98 -0.26
C ALA A 62 -4.09 -2.65 0.41
N ASP A 63 -5.38 -2.37 0.59
CA ASP A 63 -5.85 -1.18 1.30
C ASP A 63 -5.39 -1.16 2.75
N GLY A 64 -5.42 -2.30 3.44
CA GLY A 64 -4.92 -2.47 4.80
C GLY A 64 -3.43 -2.16 4.92
N LEU A 65 -2.62 -2.69 3.99
CA LEU A 65 -1.19 -2.37 3.90
C LEU A 65 -0.98 -0.88 3.65
N ILE A 66 -1.69 -0.27 2.71
CA ILE A 66 -1.56 1.16 2.40
C ILE A 66 -1.92 1.98 3.64
N LEU A 67 -3.07 1.72 4.26
CA LEU A 67 -3.52 2.42 5.45
C LEU A 67 -2.51 2.29 6.60
N ALA A 68 -1.94 1.12 6.82
CA ALA A 68 -0.92 0.92 7.85
C ALA A 68 0.37 1.71 7.57
N ARG A 69 0.72 1.89 6.29
CA ARG A 69 1.97 2.55 5.87
C ARG A 69 1.84 4.06 5.71
N THR A 70 0.65 4.57 5.39
CA THR A 70 0.41 5.99 5.07
C THR A 70 -0.50 6.70 6.07
N GLY A 71 -1.31 5.96 6.83
CA GLY A 71 -2.40 6.51 7.64
C GLY A 71 -3.66 6.87 6.83
N GLU A 72 -3.67 6.65 5.52
CA GLU A 72 -4.78 7.01 4.63
C GLU A 72 -5.28 5.80 3.83
N ALA A 73 -6.59 5.53 3.92
CA ALA A 73 -7.22 4.44 3.19
C ALA A 73 -7.59 4.88 1.75
N PRO A 74 -7.28 4.07 0.72
CA PRO A 74 -7.76 4.32 -0.63
C PRO A 74 -9.29 4.24 -0.69
N ARG A 75 -9.93 5.12 -1.47
CA ARG A 75 -11.40 5.12 -1.62
C ARG A 75 -11.86 4.24 -2.77
N LYS A 76 -11.01 4.03 -3.79
CA LYS A 76 -11.34 3.31 -5.02
C LYS A 76 -10.17 2.48 -5.53
N SER A 77 -10.45 1.43 -6.30
CA SER A 77 -9.42 0.51 -6.83
C SER A 77 -8.29 1.18 -7.64
N PRO A 78 -8.53 2.24 -8.45
CA PRO A 78 -7.44 2.96 -9.10
C PRO A 78 -6.49 3.65 -8.11
N GLU A 79 -7.02 4.14 -6.99
CA GLU A 79 -6.22 4.74 -5.92
C GLU A 79 -5.39 3.66 -5.21
N THR A 80 -5.99 2.51 -4.87
CA THR A 80 -5.26 1.35 -4.31
C THR A 80 -4.07 0.97 -5.19
N THR A 81 -4.27 0.89 -6.51
CA THR A 81 -3.21 0.53 -7.47
C THR A 81 -2.08 1.56 -7.48
N ARG A 82 -2.42 2.85 -7.53
CA ARG A 82 -1.46 3.95 -7.52
C ARG A 82 -0.64 3.97 -6.23
N ASP A 83 -1.32 3.83 -5.10
CA ASP A 83 -0.70 4.00 -3.78
C ASP A 83 0.15 2.77 -3.43
N LEU A 84 -0.29 1.55 -3.77
CA LEU A 84 0.53 0.35 -3.63
C LEU A 84 1.79 0.42 -4.50
N ARG A 85 1.68 0.90 -5.75
CA ARG A 85 2.85 1.13 -6.63
C ARG A 85 3.82 2.13 -6.03
N ARG A 86 3.32 3.21 -5.45
CA ARG A 86 4.14 4.22 -4.78
C ARG A 86 4.94 3.60 -3.62
N LEU A 87 4.30 2.79 -2.78
CA LEU A 87 5.00 2.06 -1.71
C LEU A 87 6.07 1.11 -2.28
N GLY A 88 5.77 0.41 -3.38
CA GLY A 88 6.72 -0.48 -4.05
C GLY A 88 7.89 0.21 -4.76
N MET A 89 7.90 1.54 -4.88
CA MET A 89 9.08 2.26 -5.40
C MET A 89 10.21 2.21 -4.37
N ASP A 90 9.88 2.29 -3.08
CA ASP A 90 10.84 2.41 -1.98
C ASP A 90 11.05 1.09 -1.21
N ASP A 91 10.16 0.11 -1.34
CA ASP A 91 10.19 -1.18 -0.64
C ASP A 91 10.08 -2.34 -1.65
N GLU A 92 11.15 -3.14 -1.78
CA GLU A 92 11.23 -4.27 -2.72
C GLU A 92 10.22 -5.36 -2.41
N GLU A 93 9.94 -5.63 -1.13
CA GLU A 93 8.96 -6.64 -0.75
C GLU A 93 7.55 -6.18 -1.14
N VAL A 94 7.26 -4.89 -0.98
CA VAL A 94 5.99 -4.31 -1.47
C VAL A 94 5.94 -4.33 -2.99
N ARG A 95 7.05 -4.13 -3.69
CA ARG A 95 7.11 -4.25 -5.16
C ARG A 95 6.72 -5.65 -5.65
N ALA A 96 7.15 -6.70 -4.95
CA ALA A 96 6.72 -8.06 -5.25
C ALA A 96 5.19 -8.23 -5.10
N LEU A 97 4.58 -7.61 -4.08
CA LEU A 97 3.12 -7.58 -3.93
C LEU A 97 2.42 -6.81 -5.05
N VAL A 98 2.98 -5.69 -5.52
CA VAL A 98 2.41 -4.93 -6.65
C VAL A 98 2.22 -5.80 -7.89
N THR A 99 3.21 -6.65 -8.20
CA THR A 99 3.13 -7.58 -9.34
C THR A 99 2.01 -8.60 -9.14
N ARG A 100 1.93 -9.21 -7.94
CA ARG A 100 0.87 -10.18 -7.61
C ARG A 100 -0.52 -9.55 -7.65
N TYR A 101 -0.65 -8.34 -7.10
CA TYR A 101 -1.89 -7.55 -7.12
C TYR A 101 -2.34 -7.26 -8.55
N SER A 102 -1.42 -6.81 -9.41
CA SER A 102 -1.73 -6.47 -10.81
C SER A 102 -2.14 -7.71 -11.60
N HIS A 103 -1.50 -8.86 -11.35
CA HIS A 103 -1.87 -10.12 -11.97
C HIS A 103 -3.25 -10.60 -11.51
N ALA A 104 -3.52 -10.59 -10.20
CA ALA A 104 -4.84 -10.91 -9.65
C ALA A 104 -5.95 -9.96 -10.16
N GLN A 105 -5.63 -8.67 -10.32
CA GLN A 105 -6.54 -7.70 -10.93
C GLN A 105 -6.88 -8.05 -12.38
N GLY A 106 -5.87 -8.42 -13.17
CA GLY A 106 -6.08 -8.84 -14.56
C GLY A 106 -6.95 -10.09 -14.64
N VAL A 107 -6.52 -11.17 -13.99
CA VAL A 107 -7.13 -12.50 -14.12
C VAL A 107 -8.45 -12.61 -13.36
N LEU A 108 -8.46 -12.34 -12.05
CA LEU A 108 -9.64 -12.58 -11.23
C LEU A 108 -10.73 -11.54 -11.50
N HIS A 109 -10.37 -10.25 -11.54
CA HIS A 109 -11.35 -9.17 -11.70
C HIS A 109 -11.70 -8.91 -13.16
N GLY A 110 -10.68 -8.72 -14.01
CA GLY A 110 -10.87 -8.39 -15.42
C GLY A 110 -11.40 -9.57 -16.23
N GLU A 111 -10.65 -10.66 -16.29
CA GLU A 111 -10.95 -11.79 -17.17
C GLU A 111 -12.08 -12.66 -16.62
N CYS A 112 -11.89 -13.30 -15.45
CA CYS A 112 -12.84 -14.27 -14.95
C CYS A 112 -14.14 -13.63 -14.45
N PHE A 113 -14.06 -12.65 -13.55
CA PHE A 113 -15.28 -12.03 -13.02
C PHE A 113 -15.99 -11.14 -14.05
N TYR A 114 -15.31 -10.15 -14.63
CA TYR A 114 -15.98 -9.16 -15.48
C TYR A 114 -16.34 -9.72 -16.86
N LEU A 115 -15.39 -10.38 -17.54
CA LEU A 115 -15.60 -10.93 -18.89
C LEU A 115 -16.19 -12.36 -18.89
N GLY A 116 -16.17 -13.07 -17.76
CA GLY A 116 -16.63 -14.46 -17.67
C GLY A 116 -15.63 -15.47 -18.25
N LEU A 117 -14.38 -15.05 -18.48
CA LEU A 117 -13.31 -15.85 -19.07
C LEU A 117 -12.39 -16.34 -17.95
N CYS A 118 -12.66 -17.53 -17.41
CA CYS A 118 -11.89 -18.09 -16.29
C CYS A 118 -10.79 -19.07 -16.74
N GLU A 119 -10.47 -19.11 -18.03
CA GLU A 119 -9.44 -19.99 -18.58
C GLU A 119 -8.05 -19.31 -18.57
N PRO A 120 -6.96 -20.04 -18.28
CA PRO A 120 -6.93 -21.45 -17.87
C PRO A 120 -7.54 -21.65 -16.47
N VAL A 121 -8.45 -22.64 -16.34
CA VAL A 121 -9.21 -22.85 -15.10
C VAL A 121 -8.27 -23.13 -13.92
N ASP A 122 -7.25 -23.97 -14.12
CA ASP A 122 -6.31 -24.31 -13.07
C ASP A 122 -5.54 -23.10 -12.52
N ASP A 123 -5.20 -22.13 -13.38
CA ASP A 123 -4.55 -20.89 -12.96
C ASP A 123 -5.49 -20.00 -12.15
N THR A 124 -6.75 -19.85 -12.59
CA THR A 124 -7.78 -19.13 -11.84
C THR A 124 -8.01 -19.76 -10.47
N LEU A 125 -8.12 -21.09 -10.42
CA LEU A 125 -8.32 -21.85 -9.18
C LEU A 125 -7.13 -21.70 -8.23
N ARG A 126 -5.91 -21.73 -8.76
CA ARG A 126 -4.69 -21.51 -8.00
C ARG A 126 -4.68 -20.10 -7.38
N LEU A 127 -4.93 -19.06 -8.17
CA LEU A 127 -4.98 -17.68 -7.69
C LEU A 127 -6.03 -17.46 -6.60
N ILE A 128 -7.21 -18.07 -6.72
CA ILE A 128 -8.25 -18.01 -5.69
C ILE A 128 -7.72 -18.59 -4.37
N ARG A 129 -7.08 -19.77 -4.41
CA ARG A 129 -6.59 -20.47 -3.21
C ARG A 129 -5.39 -19.76 -2.57
N GLU A 130 -4.46 -19.27 -3.39
CA GLU A 130 -3.24 -18.57 -2.95
C GLU A 130 -3.51 -17.11 -2.51
N THR A 131 -4.78 -16.68 -2.53
CA THR A 131 -5.17 -15.36 -2.02
C THR A 131 -4.82 -15.19 -0.54
N VAL A 132 -4.84 -16.27 0.25
CA VAL A 132 -4.39 -16.22 1.66
C VAL A 132 -2.92 -15.80 1.78
N ASP A 133 -2.05 -16.30 0.91
CA ASP A 133 -0.62 -15.96 0.96
C ASP A 133 -0.41 -14.46 0.66
N TYR A 134 -1.23 -13.87 -0.20
CA TYR A 134 -1.19 -12.44 -0.47
C TYR A 134 -1.62 -11.63 0.76
N ILE A 135 -2.68 -12.07 1.44
CA ILE A 135 -3.17 -11.44 2.68
C ILE A 135 -2.07 -11.48 3.76
N ASP A 136 -1.48 -12.66 3.98
CA ASP A 136 -0.49 -12.88 5.03
C ASP A 136 0.78 -12.04 4.79
N ASP A 137 1.24 -11.96 3.54
CA ASP A 137 2.39 -11.12 3.18
C ASP A 137 2.09 -9.62 3.35
N ALA A 138 0.91 -9.16 2.93
CA ALA A 138 0.51 -7.78 3.09
C ALA A 138 0.40 -7.38 4.58
N GLU A 139 -0.17 -8.26 5.41
CA GLU A 139 -0.30 -8.05 6.86
C GLU A 139 1.06 -8.05 7.56
N ARG A 140 1.95 -8.99 7.20
CA ARG A 140 3.33 -9.01 7.68
C ARG A 140 4.05 -7.71 7.35
N LEU A 141 3.93 -7.23 6.11
CA LEU A 141 4.54 -5.97 5.68
C LEU A 141 3.93 -4.76 6.37
N ALA A 142 2.64 -4.77 6.71
CA ALA A 142 2.05 -3.74 7.55
C ALA A 142 2.69 -3.73 8.96
N ALA A 143 2.95 -4.90 9.54
CA ALA A 143 3.53 -5.04 10.88
C ALA A 143 5.01 -4.60 10.99
N VAL A 144 5.81 -4.69 9.91
CA VAL A 144 7.25 -4.40 9.92
C VAL A 144 7.57 -2.93 10.22
N GLN A 145 6.76 -1.98 9.76
CA GLN A 145 7.01 -0.54 9.99
C GLN A 145 6.94 -0.16 11.48
N HIS A 146 6.26 -0.95 12.30
CA HIS A 146 6.17 -0.75 13.74
C HIS A 146 7.44 -1.12 14.51
N ARG A 147 8.35 -1.93 13.93
CA ARG A 147 9.64 -2.23 14.59
C ARG A 147 10.66 -1.12 14.42
N ILE A 148 10.67 -0.43 13.27
CA ILE A 148 11.64 0.64 12.99
C ILE A 148 11.31 1.90 13.80
N HIS A 149 10.03 2.28 13.90
CA HIS A 149 9.62 3.47 14.67
C HIS A 149 9.76 3.31 16.20
N ARG A 150 9.73 2.08 16.72
CA ARG A 150 9.87 1.83 18.17
C ARG A 150 11.33 1.89 18.66
N ILE A 151 12.30 1.70 17.77
CA ILE A 151 13.74 1.75 18.10
C ILE A 151 14.30 3.18 17.96
N GLY A 152 13.62 4.08 17.23
CA GLY A 152 14.12 5.43 16.89
C GLY A 152 13.81 6.56 17.88
N LEU A 153 13.03 6.34 18.95
CA LEU A 153 12.73 7.38 19.95
C LEU A 153 13.78 7.40 21.07
N GLY A 154 15.02 7.68 20.69
CA GLY A 154 16.17 7.76 21.60
C GLY A 154 17.25 8.68 21.08
N GLY A 155 16.93 9.95 20.81
CA GLY A 155 17.91 10.90 20.29
C GLY A 155 17.44 12.35 20.23
N GLY A 156 17.42 13.00 21.39
CA GLY A 156 17.84 14.41 21.57
C GLY A 156 17.33 15.49 20.61
N ARG A 157 16.44 16.34 21.14
CA ARG A 157 16.22 17.71 20.68
C ARG A 157 17.53 18.50 20.58
N ALA A 158 17.72 19.23 19.50
CA ALA A 158 18.38 20.53 19.50
C ALA A 158 17.58 21.48 18.58
N GLY A 159 17.23 22.64 19.12
CA GLY A 159 16.40 23.66 18.49
C GLY A 159 17.11 24.45 17.36
N PRO A 160 16.46 25.51 16.87
CA PRO A 160 16.66 26.05 15.53
C PRO A 160 17.86 27.00 15.44
N SER A 161 18.62 26.93 14.34
CA SER A 161 19.61 27.94 13.98
C SER A 161 19.23 28.61 12.66
N ALA A 162 19.13 29.94 12.74
CA ALA A 162 18.71 30.89 11.73
C ALA A 162 19.54 30.88 10.43
N ALA A 163 18.87 31.13 9.30
CA ALA A 163 19.45 31.73 8.09
C ALA A 163 19.80 33.22 8.37
N PRO A 164 20.72 33.91 7.64
CA PRO A 164 20.52 34.35 6.23
C PRO A 164 21.87 34.65 5.48
N PRO A 165 21.97 35.48 4.41
CA PRO A 165 21.01 35.95 3.39
C PRO A 165 21.43 35.68 1.93
N ALA A 166 20.49 35.98 1.03
CA ALA A 166 20.64 36.06 -0.42
C ALA A 166 21.63 37.15 -0.89
N VAL A 167 22.34 36.88 -1.99
CA VAL A 167 23.06 37.89 -2.77
C VAL A 167 22.33 38.09 -4.11
N LEU A 168 21.79 39.30 -4.26
CA LEU A 168 21.31 39.89 -5.51
C LEU A 168 22.48 40.59 -6.22
N GLY A 169 22.57 40.41 -7.54
CA GLY A 169 23.42 41.22 -8.41
C GLY A 169 23.22 40.88 -9.89
N GLY A 170 22.40 41.67 -10.60
CA GLY A 170 22.43 41.78 -12.08
C GLY A 170 23.38 42.91 -12.53
N PRO A 171 23.25 43.52 -13.72
CA PRO A 171 22.61 43.08 -14.98
C PRO A 171 23.54 43.29 -16.22
N ALA A 172 22.94 43.15 -17.42
CA ALA A 172 23.35 43.73 -18.72
C ALA A 172 24.47 43.03 -19.52
N ASP A 173 24.52 42.98 -20.86
CA ASP A 173 23.63 43.32 -21.99
C ASP A 173 24.43 42.99 -23.29
N ARG A 174 23.73 42.87 -24.41
CA ARG A 174 24.15 43.08 -25.82
C ARG A 174 24.71 41.95 -26.70
N ARG A 175 23.83 41.59 -27.66
CA ARG A 175 23.96 41.70 -29.14
C ARG A 175 25.02 40.87 -29.89
N ALA A 176 24.52 40.04 -30.82
CA ALA A 176 24.87 40.05 -32.26
C ALA A 176 24.03 38.97 -32.99
N THR A 177 22.97 39.33 -33.73
CA THR A 177 22.89 39.35 -35.22
C THR A 177 23.12 38.02 -35.96
N ARG A 178 22.01 37.37 -36.36
CA ARG A 178 21.59 36.85 -37.70
C ARG A 178 22.63 36.80 -38.87
N PRO A 179 22.33 36.17 -40.04
CA PRO A 179 21.65 34.89 -40.38
C PRO A 179 22.42 34.08 -41.50
N ILE A 180 21.78 33.04 -42.09
CA ILE A 180 21.71 32.71 -43.56
C ILE A 180 21.98 31.23 -43.97
N ARG A 181 21.02 30.71 -44.80
CA ARG A 181 21.02 29.59 -45.79
C ARG A 181 21.24 28.16 -45.27
N GLY A 182 20.51 27.15 -45.70
CA GLY A 182 19.72 26.96 -46.93
C GLY A 182 20.18 25.64 -47.58
N GLY A 183 19.26 24.84 -48.10
CA GLY A 183 19.62 23.69 -48.95
C GLY A 183 18.73 22.48 -48.76
N ALA A 184 17.83 22.28 -49.72
CA ALA A 184 17.06 21.08 -49.95
C ALA A 184 17.97 19.90 -50.38
N VAL A 185 17.57 18.68 -50.02
CA VAL A 185 17.38 17.56 -50.96
C VAL A 185 16.26 16.68 -50.44
#